data_AF-A0A645JD71-F1
#
_entry.id   AF-A0A645JD71-F1
#
_cell.length_a   1.000
_cell.length_b   1.000
_cell.length_c   1.000
_cell.angle_alpha   90.00
_cell.angle_beta   90.00
_cell.angle_gamma   90.00
#
_symmetry.space_group_name_H-M   'P 1'
#
loop_
_entity.id
_entity.type
_entity.pdbx_description
1 polymer ?
#
loop_
_entity_poly.entity_id
_entity_poly.type
_entity_poly.pdbx_seq_one_letter_code
_entity_poly.pdbx_strand_id
1 'polypeptide(L)'
;MRAVTHPFPGAFAFREGRKLFIWEALPEECLDDGTPPGTVLSRSPLRVKAGTGCLRILRAQFDGEPEQDGGSLGETFGEGSLLE
;
A
#
# COMPACT_ATOMS: atom_id res chain seq x y z
N MET A 1 -1.95 24.58 8.65
CA MET A 1 -2.38 23.99 7.37
C MET A 1 -3.84 23.58 7.52
N ARG A 2 -4.77 24.22 6.82
CA ARG A 2 -6.20 23.86 6.83
C ARG A 2 -6.56 23.33 5.44
N ALA A 3 -6.53 22.02 5.30
CA ALA A 3 -7.15 21.30 4.22
C ALA A 3 -7.49 19.92 4.78
N VAL A 4 -8.76 19.56 4.83
CA VAL A 4 -9.30 18.28 4.35
C VAL A 4 -10.81 18.23 4.62
N THR A 5 -11.58 18.58 3.59
CA THR A 5 -12.99 18.22 3.45
C THR A 5 -13.02 16.79 2.89
N HIS A 6 -13.36 15.79 3.71
CA HIS A 6 -13.67 14.38 3.36
C HIS A 6 -12.55 13.56 2.65
N PRO A 7 -12.51 12.22 2.80
CA PRO A 7 -11.26 11.47 2.93
C PRO A 7 -10.51 11.44 1.60
N PHE A 8 -9.42 12.18 1.53
CA PHE A 8 -8.44 11.98 0.48
C PHE A 8 -7.82 10.59 0.69
N PRO A 9 -7.58 9.79 -0.36
CA PRO A 9 -6.77 8.58 -0.23
C PRO A 9 -5.44 9.00 0.43
N GLY A 10 -5.19 8.48 1.64
CA GLY A 10 -4.10 8.95 2.49
C GLY A 10 -2.72 8.68 1.89
N ALA A 11 -2.65 7.74 0.93
CA ALA A 11 -1.48 7.46 0.13
C ALA A 11 -1.89 6.91 -1.24
N PHE A 12 -1.09 7.18 -2.27
CA PHE A 12 -1.18 6.47 -3.54
C PHE A 12 0.19 5.87 -3.86
N ALA A 13 0.18 4.70 -4.49
CA ALA A 13 1.38 4.01 -4.97
C ALA A 13 1.23 3.70 -6.45
N PHE A 14 2.33 3.49 -7.18
CA PHE A 14 2.25 3.00 -8.55
C PHE A 14 2.78 1.57 -8.62
N ARG A 15 2.15 0.76 -9.45
CA ARG A 15 2.54 -0.63 -9.66
C ARG A 15 2.43 -0.96 -11.13
N GLU A 16 3.56 -1.26 -11.77
CA GLU A 16 3.63 -1.51 -13.21
C GLU A 16 2.88 -0.46 -14.05
N GLY A 17 3.03 0.83 -13.69
CA GLY A 17 2.34 1.94 -14.35
C GLY A 17 0.84 2.08 -14.05
N ARG A 18 0.25 1.23 -13.20
CA ARG A 18 -1.12 1.38 -12.69
C ARG A 18 -1.09 2.10 -11.35
N LYS A 19 -1.96 3.09 -11.17
CA LYS A 19 -2.09 3.84 -9.91
C LYS A 19 -2.93 3.04 -8.93
N LEU A 20 -2.45 2.92 -7.69
CA LEU A 20 -3.14 2.30 -6.58
C LEU A 20 -3.50 3.39 -5.56
N PHE A 21 -4.78 3.52 -5.28
CA PHE A 21 -5.32 4.41 -4.25
C PHE A 21 -5.47 3.65 -2.96
N ILE A 22 -4.77 4.07 -1.91
CA ILE A 22 -4.86 3.46 -0.59
C ILE A 22 -5.91 4.22 0.20
N TRP A 23 -7.05 3.56 0.42
CA TRP A 23 -8.18 4.10 1.18
C TRP A 23 -7.97 3.94 2.67
N GLU A 24 -7.43 2.80 3.10
CA GLU A 24 -7.19 2.51 4.50
C GLU A 24 -5.90 1.70 4.67
N ALA A 25 -5.02 2.20 5.53
CA ALA A 25 -3.80 1.51 5.92
C ALA A 25 -3.43 1.83 7.37
N LEU A 26 -2.77 0.88 8.02
CA LEU A 26 -2.24 1.04 9.37
C LEU A 26 -0.71 1.13 9.33
N PRO A 27 -0.10 2.15 9.94
CA PRO A 27 1.33 2.16 10.16
C PRO A 27 1.71 1.04 11.13
N GLU A 28 2.67 0.20 10.75
CA GLU A 28 3.26 -0.85 11.57
C GLU A 28 4.76 -0.64 11.72
N GLU A 29 5.28 -1.03 12.88
CA GLU A 29 6.69 -1.03 13.17
C GLU A 29 7.37 -2.19 12.45
N CYS A 30 8.52 -1.92 11.86
CA CYS A 30 9.13 -2.85 10.92
C CYS A 30 10.61 -2.54 10.82
N LEU A 31 11.43 -3.59 10.81
CA LEU A 31 12.87 -3.44 10.79
C LEU A 31 13.30 -2.72 9.49
N ASP A 32 14.16 -1.73 9.65
CA ASP A 32 14.83 -1.07 8.53
C ASP A 32 15.98 -1.97 8.06
N ASP A 33 15.64 -3.02 7.30
CA ASP A 33 16.60 -3.97 6.73
C ASP A 33 17.27 -3.45 5.43
N GLY A 34 17.20 -2.14 5.18
CA GLY A 34 17.64 -1.55 3.91
C GLY A 34 16.72 -1.83 2.72
N THR A 35 15.55 -2.44 2.96
CA THR A 35 14.53 -2.65 1.92
C THR A 35 14.03 -1.30 1.37
N PRO A 36 13.98 -1.12 0.04
CA PRO A 36 13.49 0.13 -0.53
C PRO A 36 12.00 0.35 -0.21
N PRO A 37 11.58 1.60 0.04
CA PRO A 37 10.17 1.94 0.21
C PRO A 37 9.38 1.51 -1.03
N GLY A 38 8.15 1.03 -0.83
CA GLY A 38 7.31 0.46 -1.88
C GLY A 38 7.44 -1.06 -2.03
N THR A 39 8.33 -1.73 -1.30
CA THR A 39 8.46 -3.19 -1.37
C THR A 39 7.34 -3.90 -0.61
N VAL A 40 6.68 -4.88 -1.23
CA VAL A 40 5.70 -5.74 -0.52
C VAL A 40 6.42 -6.75 0.36
N LEU A 41 6.21 -6.66 1.67
CA LEU A 41 6.83 -7.52 2.69
C LEU A 41 5.98 -8.73 3.06
N SER A 42 4.65 -8.61 2.97
CA SER A 42 3.71 -9.70 3.26
C SER A 42 2.43 -9.48 2.46
N ARG A 43 1.72 -10.55 2.13
CA ARG A 43 0.51 -10.53 1.29
C ARG A 43 -0.78 -10.72 2.10
N SER A 44 -0.70 -11.46 3.19
CA SER A 44 -1.85 -11.75 4.07
C SER A 44 -1.38 -11.71 5.53
N PRO A 45 -1.44 -10.54 6.19
CA PRO A 45 -1.95 -9.26 5.69
C PRO A 45 -0.98 -8.54 4.74
N LEU A 46 -1.52 -7.74 3.81
CA LEU A 46 -0.71 -6.94 2.89
C LEU A 46 0.09 -5.87 3.62
N ARG A 47 1.41 -6.03 3.63
CA ARG A 47 2.37 -5.10 4.25
C ARG A 47 3.33 -4.58 3.21
N VAL A 48 3.54 -3.29 3.20
CA VAL A 48 4.44 -2.59 2.28
C VAL A 48 5.47 -1.81 3.09
N LYS A 49 6.74 -1.86 2.67
CA LYS A 49 7.80 -1.07 3.27
C LYS A 49 7.54 0.42 3.01
N ALA A 50 7.48 1.22 4.06
CA ALA A 50 7.45 2.67 3.94
C ALA A 50 8.87 3.24 4.11
N GLY A 51 9.05 4.54 3.84
CA GLY A 51 10.35 5.19 4.04
C GLY A 51 10.87 5.10 5.48
N THR A 52 9.97 4.92 6.46
CA THR A 52 10.30 4.58 7.85
C THR A 52 9.23 3.63 8.37
N GLY A 53 9.63 2.45 8.86
CA GLY A 53 8.67 1.40 9.25
C GLY A 53 7.96 0.76 8.04
N CYS A 54 6.75 0.25 8.26
CA CYS A 54 5.93 -0.43 7.24
C CYS A 54 4.47 0.01 7.33
N LEU A 55 3.73 -0.17 6.25
CA LEU A 55 2.31 0.14 6.13
C LEU A 55 1.54 -1.13 5.82
N ARG A 56 0.58 -1.47 6.66
CA ARG A 56 -0.36 -2.54 6.43
C ARG A 56 -1.58 -2.00 5.69
N ILE A 57 -1.73 -2.39 4.43
CA ILE A 57 -2.88 -2.00 3.62
C ILE A 57 -4.10 -2.80 4.08
N LEU A 58 -5.16 -2.10 4.46
CA LEU A 58 -6.46 -2.69 4.79
C LEU A 58 -7.39 -2.61 3.59
N ARG A 59 -7.43 -1.48 2.90
CA ARG A 59 -8.24 -1.24 1.71
C ARG A 59 -7.50 -0.39 0.69
N ALA A 60 -7.52 -0.83 -0.56
CA ALA A 60 -7.00 -0.05 -1.66
C ALA A 60 -7.74 -0.37 -2.96
N GLN A 61 -7.59 0.50 -3.94
CA GLN A 61 -8.26 0.42 -5.22
C GLN A 61 -7.28 0.71 -6.34
N PHE A 62 -7.21 -0.16 -7.35
CA PHE A 62 -6.47 0.18 -8.57
C PHE A 62 -7.30 1.12 -9.45
N ASP A 63 -6.62 2.03 -10.12
CA ASP A 63 -7.24 2.93 -11.09
C ASP A 63 -8.01 2.13 -12.16
N GLY A 64 -9.33 2.35 -12.21
CA GLY A 64 -10.25 1.63 -13.09
C GLY A 64 -10.80 0.30 -12.56
N GLU A 65 -10.40 -0.14 -11.37
CA GLU A 65 -10.85 -1.40 -10.75
C GLU A 65 -11.75 -1.14 -9.52
N PRO A 66 -12.50 -2.16 -9.03
CA PRO A 66 -13.17 -2.07 -7.75
C PRO A 66 -12.19 -1.95 -6.57
N GLU A 67 -12.64 -1.33 -5.47
CA GLU A 67 -11.93 -1.37 -4.19
C GLU A 67 -11.79 -2.84 -3.74
N GLN A 68 -10.60 -3.18 -3.27
CA GLN A 68 -10.26 -4.50 -2.77
C GLN A 68 -9.64 -4.37 -1.37
N ASP A 69 -9.89 -5.38 -0.53
CA ASP A 69 -9.22 -5.49 0.76
C ASP A 69 -7.76 -5.91 0.58
N GLY A 70 -6.93 -5.64 1.59
CA GLY A 70 -5.51 -5.99 1.56
C GLY A 70 -5.25 -7.47 1.31
N GLY A 71 -6.14 -8.39 1.72
CA GLY A 71 -5.98 -9.83 1.47
C GLY A 71 -6.09 -10.16 -0.01
N SER A 72 -7.18 -9.75 -0.66
CA SER A 72 -7.38 -9.94 -2.11
C SER A 72 -6.34 -9.19 -2.95
N LEU A 73 -5.94 -8.00 -2.51
CA LEU A 73 -4.88 -7.23 -3.14
C LEU A 73 -3.55 -8.01 -3.06
N GLY A 74 -3.24 -8.62 -1.90
CA GLY A 74 -2.08 -9.48 -1.68
C GLY A 74 -2.02 -10.72 -2.58
N GLU A 75 -3.15 -11.24 -3.04
CA GLU A 75 -3.19 -12.29 -4.07
C GLU A 75 -2.86 -11.76 -5.46
N THR A 76 -3.18 -10.49 -5.73
CA THR A 76 -2.85 -9.80 -6.99
C THR A 76 -1.36 -9.44 -7.06
N PHE A 77 -0.69 -9.17 -5.94
CA PHE A 77 0.76 -8.93 -5.93
C PHE A 77 1.55 -10.25 -5.87
N GLY A 78 2.44 -10.46 -6.84
CA GLY A 78 3.45 -11.50 -6.77
C GLY A 78 4.46 -11.26 -5.63
N GLU A 79 5.01 -12.31 -5.05
CA GLU A 79 6.04 -12.22 -4.01
C GLU A 79 7.27 -11.46 -4.54
N GLY A 80 7.71 -10.41 -3.83
CA GLY A 80 8.83 -9.55 -4.27
C GLY A 80 8.47 -8.46 -5.28
N SER A 81 7.18 -8.18 -5.51
CA SER A 81 6.75 -7.07 -6.39
C SER A 81 7.08 -5.71 -5.75
N LEU A 82 7.77 -4.85 -6.50
CA LEU A 82 8.09 -3.48 -6.10
C LEU A 82 6.93 -2.56 -6.51
N LEU A 83 6.48 -1.72 -5.58
CA LEU A 83 5.67 -0.55 -5.90
C LEU A 83 6.65 0.60 -6.14
N GLU A 84 6.59 1.20 -7.33
CA GLU A 84 7.40 2.36 -7.73
C GLU A 84 6.72 3.68 -7.35
#